data_AF-A0A1A2NSD1-F1
#
_entry.id   AF-A0A1A2NSD1-F1
#
_cell.length_a   1.000
_cell.length_b   1.000
_cell.length_c   1.000
_cell.angle_alpha   90.00
_cell.angle_beta   90.00
_cell.angle_gamma   90.00
#
_symmetry.space_group_name_H-M   'P 1'
#
loop_
_entity.id
_entity.type
_entity.pdbx_description
1 polymer ?
#
loop_
_entity_poly.entity_id
_entity_poly.type
_entity_poly.pdbx_seq_one_letter_code
_entity_poly.pdbx_strand_id
1 'polypeptide(L)'
;MERRRNAQTPQTPMETLRQLPALVALERIPVPVLAIADDGTILFANTGFAAMLGYTQEEVLALEFRQIFGDVPPAEESALSVMHSLANLVVSLGHRDGSTVRALMSKSALERADDRVALATFQDLTEQLWLDER
;
A
#
# COMPACT_ATOMS: atom_id res chain seq x y z
N MET A 1 -15.79 -26.90 -43.78
CA MET A 1 -14.46 -26.30 -43.60
C MET A 1 -14.30 -25.88 -42.14
N GLU A 2 -13.13 -26.14 -41.60
CA GLU A 2 -12.83 -26.32 -40.17
C GLU A 2 -13.29 -25.20 -39.23
N ARG A 3 -13.99 -25.65 -38.19
CA ARG A 3 -14.06 -24.98 -36.89
C ARG A 3 -12.65 -24.93 -36.31
N ARG A 4 -11.95 -23.81 -36.43
CA ARG A 4 -10.78 -23.48 -35.60
C ARG A 4 -11.28 -23.25 -34.17
N ARG A 5 -11.48 -24.35 -33.45
CA ARG A 5 -11.66 -24.34 -32.00
C ARG A 5 -10.28 -24.00 -31.43
N ASN A 6 -10.06 -22.74 -31.09
CA ASN A 6 -8.91 -22.34 -30.27
C ASN A 6 -8.94 -23.20 -29.00
N ALA A 7 -8.13 -24.25 -28.98
CA ALA A 7 -7.83 -24.99 -27.77
C ALA A 7 -6.93 -24.07 -26.94
N GLN A 8 -7.53 -23.17 -26.16
CA GLN A 8 -6.83 -22.65 -24.99
C GLN A 8 -6.63 -23.86 -24.08
N THR A 9 -5.40 -24.34 -24.02
CA THR A 9 -4.95 -25.26 -22.96
C THR A 9 -5.42 -24.67 -21.63
N PRO A 10 -6.16 -25.41 -20.79
CA PRO A 10 -6.56 -24.90 -19.49
C PRO A 10 -5.30 -24.57 -18.72
N GLN A 11 -5.08 -23.28 -18.47
CA GLN A 11 -3.94 -22.81 -17.70
C GLN A 11 -4.02 -23.42 -16.30
N THR A 12 -2.90 -23.96 -15.83
CA THR A 12 -2.83 -24.47 -14.46
C THR A 12 -2.99 -23.32 -13.47
N PRO A 13 -3.51 -23.55 -12.25
CA PRO A 13 -3.62 -22.50 -11.24
C PRO A 13 -2.28 -21.76 -10.97
N MET A 14 -1.16 -22.47 -11.07
CA MET A 14 0.17 -21.89 -10.87
C MET A 14 0.62 -21.00 -12.04
N GLU A 15 0.26 -21.33 -13.28
CA GLU A 15 0.54 -20.47 -14.44
C GLU A 15 -0.24 -19.17 -14.36
N THR A 16 -1.50 -19.22 -13.91
CA THR A 16 -2.30 -18.02 -13.66
C THR A 16 -1.61 -17.09 -12.67
N LEU A 17 -1.09 -17.62 -11.55
CA LEU A 17 -0.36 -16.81 -10.57
C LEU A 17 0.94 -16.23 -11.13
N ARG A 18 1.70 -17.01 -11.91
CA ARG A 18 2.94 -16.53 -12.56
C ARG A 18 2.69 -15.43 -13.58
N GLN A 19 1.52 -15.41 -14.21
CA GLN A 19 1.16 -14.45 -15.25
C GLN A 19 0.34 -13.27 -14.72
N LEU A 20 -0.12 -13.31 -13.46
CA LEU A 20 -0.89 -12.24 -12.87
C LEU A 20 0.00 -10.99 -12.73
N PRO A 21 -0.37 -9.85 -13.36
CA PRO A 21 0.41 -8.63 -13.21
C PRO A 21 0.47 -8.20 -11.74
N ALA A 22 1.65 -7.79 -11.27
CA ALA A 22 1.87 -7.46 -9.86
C ALA A 22 0.86 -6.43 -9.34
N LEU A 23 0.61 -5.34 -10.09
CA LEU A 23 -0.38 -4.32 -9.69
C LEU A 23 -1.80 -4.88 -9.59
N VAL A 24 -2.18 -5.83 -10.46
CA VAL A 24 -3.51 -6.48 -10.38
C VAL A 24 -3.59 -7.38 -9.15
N ALA A 25 -2.50 -8.07 -8.81
CA ALA A 25 -2.44 -8.84 -7.58
C ALA A 25 -2.60 -7.93 -6.36
N LEU A 26 -1.75 -6.89 -6.24
CA LEU A 26 -1.75 -5.94 -5.13
C LEU A 26 -3.09 -5.21 -4.96
N GLU A 27 -3.75 -4.86 -6.07
CA GLU A 27 -5.09 -4.25 -6.05
C GLU A 27 -6.14 -5.18 -5.43
N ARG A 28 -6.02 -6.49 -5.65
CA ARG A 28 -7.01 -7.48 -5.24
C ARG A 28 -6.74 -8.08 -3.85
N ILE A 29 -5.60 -7.81 -3.24
CA ILE A 29 -5.33 -8.30 -1.88
C ILE A 29 -6.26 -7.57 -0.91
N PRO A 30 -6.96 -8.27 0.00
CA PRO A 30 -7.94 -7.68 0.92
C PRO A 30 -7.28 -7.02 2.14
N VAL A 31 -6.16 -6.30 1.94
CA VAL A 31 -5.51 -5.47 2.95
C VAL A 31 -5.09 -4.16 2.30
N PRO A 32 -5.10 -3.03 3.02
CA PRO A 32 -4.51 -1.78 2.57
C PRO A 32 -3.04 -1.95 2.11
N VAL A 33 -2.71 -1.47 0.92
CA VAL A 33 -1.36 -1.51 0.33
C VAL A 33 -0.96 -0.12 -0.19
N LEU A 34 0.26 0.32 0.11
CA LEU A 34 0.87 1.55 -0.39
C LEU A 34 2.27 1.27 -0.96
N ALA A 35 2.60 1.89 -2.09
CA ALA A 35 3.95 1.94 -2.63
C ALA A 35 4.40 3.39 -2.84
N ILE A 36 5.61 3.71 -2.43
CA ILE A 36 6.20 5.06 -2.58
C ILE A 36 7.57 4.99 -3.24
N ALA A 37 7.94 6.07 -3.92
CA ALA A 37 9.30 6.35 -4.39
C ALA A 37 10.18 6.94 -3.28
N ASP A 38 11.46 7.15 -3.59
CA ASP A 38 12.46 7.71 -2.68
C ASP A 38 12.26 9.20 -2.34
N ASP A 39 11.67 9.96 -3.25
CA ASP A 39 11.31 11.36 -3.06
C ASP A 39 10.05 11.56 -2.19
N GLY A 40 9.23 10.51 -2.04
CA GLY A 40 7.95 10.54 -1.31
C GLY A 40 6.72 10.47 -2.21
N THR A 41 6.91 10.46 -3.54
CA THR A 41 5.82 10.27 -4.50
C THR A 41 5.11 8.96 -4.24
N ILE A 42 3.78 9.00 -4.14
CA ILE A 42 2.96 7.79 -4.05
C ILE A 42 2.81 7.21 -5.44
N LEU A 43 3.35 6.00 -5.64
CA LEU A 43 3.33 5.30 -6.93
C LEU A 43 2.10 4.41 -7.09
N PHE A 44 1.60 3.89 -5.97
CA PHE A 44 0.45 3.00 -5.95
C PHE A 44 -0.22 3.02 -4.57
N ALA A 45 -1.55 3.03 -4.56
CA ALA A 45 -2.34 2.74 -3.38
C ALA A 45 -3.52 1.88 -3.84
N ASN A 46 -3.77 0.74 -3.20
CA ASN A 46 -4.94 -0.06 -3.57
C ASN A 46 -6.24 0.55 -3.04
N THR A 47 -7.38 0.04 -3.50
CA THR A 47 -8.69 0.49 -3.04
C THR A 47 -8.82 0.41 -1.51
N GLY A 48 -8.25 -0.62 -0.89
CA GLY A 48 -8.29 -0.81 0.55
C GLY A 48 -7.60 0.33 1.32
N PHE A 49 -6.42 0.78 0.87
CA PHE A 49 -5.69 1.87 1.49
C PHE A 49 -6.41 3.22 1.31
N ALA A 50 -6.90 3.49 0.09
CA ALA A 50 -7.64 4.72 -0.18
C ALA A 50 -8.92 4.79 0.67
N ALA A 51 -9.69 3.70 0.73
CA ALA A 51 -10.91 3.60 1.52
C ALA A 51 -10.65 3.78 3.03
N MET A 52 -9.57 3.19 3.56
CA MET A 52 -9.15 3.34 4.96
C MET A 52 -8.94 4.81 5.33
N LEU A 53 -8.42 5.63 4.41
CA LEU A 53 -8.19 7.07 4.63
C LEU A 53 -9.33 7.97 4.16
N GLY A 54 -10.41 7.40 3.61
CA GLY A 54 -11.57 8.14 3.10
C GLY A 54 -11.36 8.84 1.76
N TYR A 55 -10.32 8.49 1.01
CA TYR A 55 -9.97 9.06 -0.30
C TYR A 55 -10.30 8.09 -1.45
N THR A 56 -10.31 8.60 -2.69
CA THR A 56 -10.15 7.76 -3.89
C THR A 56 -8.68 7.47 -4.16
N GLN A 57 -8.40 6.46 -5.00
CA GLN A 57 -7.01 6.13 -5.37
C GLN A 57 -6.34 7.31 -6.09
N GLU A 58 -7.05 7.99 -6.98
CA GLU A 58 -6.53 9.14 -7.72
C GLU A 58 -6.17 10.30 -6.80
N GLU A 59 -6.96 10.51 -5.76
CA GLU A 59 -6.70 11.54 -4.76
C GLU A 59 -5.46 11.19 -3.93
N VAL A 60 -5.32 9.92 -3.52
CA VAL A 60 -4.11 9.46 -2.82
C VAL A 60 -2.88 9.61 -3.69
N LEU A 61 -2.96 9.28 -4.99
CA LEU A 61 -1.82 9.43 -5.93
C LEU A 61 -1.45 10.89 -6.21
N ALA A 62 -2.36 11.84 -5.94
CA ALA A 62 -2.08 13.28 -6.04
C ALA A 62 -1.47 13.86 -4.75
N LEU A 63 -1.34 13.05 -3.69
CA LEU A 63 -0.69 13.42 -2.43
C LEU A 63 0.75 12.91 -2.38
N GLU A 64 1.53 13.56 -1.53
CA GLU A 64 2.84 13.10 -1.08
C GLU A 64 2.71 12.23 0.17
N PHE A 65 3.60 11.25 0.33
CA PHE A 65 3.69 10.41 1.54
C PHE A 65 3.63 11.23 2.84
N ARG A 66 4.37 12.34 2.91
CA ARG A 66 4.45 13.20 4.10
C ARG A 66 3.17 13.97 4.41
N GLN A 67 2.24 14.09 3.45
CA GLN A 67 0.93 14.69 3.70
C GLN A 67 -0.04 13.70 4.36
N ILE A 68 0.23 12.40 4.23
CA ILE A 68 -0.59 11.34 4.82
C ILE A 68 -0.07 11.00 6.23
N PHE A 69 1.24 10.94 6.43
CA PHE A 69 1.81 10.54 7.72
C PHE A 69 1.99 11.75 8.65
N GLY A 70 1.36 11.72 9.82
CA GLY A 70 1.29 12.88 10.73
C GLY A 70 2.59 13.21 11.47
N ASP A 71 3.44 12.20 11.75
CA ASP A 71 4.65 12.33 12.56
C ASP A 71 5.88 11.81 11.81
N VAL A 72 6.22 12.43 10.68
CA VAL A 72 7.42 12.07 9.90
C VAL A 72 8.55 13.09 10.06
N PRO A 73 9.83 12.63 10.04
CA PRO A 73 11.00 13.51 10.05
C PRO A 73 10.98 14.52 8.88
N PRO A 74 11.75 15.62 8.97
CA PRO A 74 11.80 16.65 7.94
C PRO A 74 12.20 16.10 6.56
N ALA A 75 11.85 16.84 5.50
CA ALA A 75 11.95 16.42 4.11
C ALA A 75 13.38 16.11 3.59
N GLU A 76 14.40 16.43 4.40
CA GLU A 76 15.81 16.14 4.12
C GLU A 76 16.14 14.65 4.24
N GLU A 77 15.32 13.86 4.96
CA GLU A 77 15.44 12.40 5.00
C GLU A 77 14.71 11.74 3.83
N SER A 78 15.33 10.71 3.25
CA SER A 78 14.72 9.88 2.20
C SER A 78 13.42 9.24 2.70
N ALA A 79 12.36 9.28 1.87
CA ALA A 79 11.07 8.70 2.21
C ALA A 79 11.16 7.18 2.46
N LEU A 80 12.04 6.46 1.74
CA LEU A 80 12.29 5.04 1.99
C LEU A 80 12.89 4.82 3.39
N SER A 81 13.86 5.65 3.78
CA SER A 81 14.49 5.55 5.11
C SER A 81 13.47 5.76 6.23
N VAL A 82 12.59 6.75 6.06
CA VAL A 82 11.47 7.00 6.99
C VAL A 82 10.52 5.80 7.03
N MET A 83 10.13 5.25 5.87
CA MET A 83 9.23 4.10 5.86
C MET A 83 9.88 2.84 6.46
N HIS A 84 11.19 2.65 6.29
CA HIS A 84 11.92 1.57 6.96
C HIS A 84 11.98 1.76 8.48
N SER A 85 12.12 2.99 8.99
CA SER A 85 12.14 3.26 10.43
C SER A 85 10.78 3.08 11.10
N LEU A 86 9.69 3.30 10.34
CA LEU A 86 8.31 3.10 10.79
C LEU A 86 7.82 1.64 10.69
N ALA A 87 8.63 0.74 10.16
CA ALA A 87 8.24 -0.65 9.95
C ALA A 87 7.86 -1.36 11.25
N ASN A 88 6.74 -2.09 11.24
CA ASN A 88 6.14 -2.80 12.37
C ASN A 88 5.71 -1.88 13.53
N LEU A 89 5.57 -0.58 13.30
CA LEU A 89 5.04 0.37 14.28
C LEU A 89 3.59 0.73 13.95
N VAL A 90 2.86 1.18 14.98
CA VAL A 90 1.56 1.84 14.80
C VAL A 90 1.82 3.28 14.38
N VAL A 91 1.45 3.61 13.16
CA VAL A 91 1.59 4.94 12.56
C VAL A 91 0.28 5.71 12.64
N SER A 92 0.38 7.03 12.66
CA SER A 92 -0.74 7.96 12.58
C SER A 92 -0.89 8.46 11.15
N LEU A 93 -2.02 8.17 10.52
CA LEU A 93 -2.34 8.58 9.15
C LEU A 93 -3.49 9.58 9.17
N GLY A 94 -3.39 10.66 8.39
CA GLY A 94 -4.45 11.65 8.23
C GLY A 94 -5.61 11.09 7.41
N HIS A 95 -6.81 11.13 7.97
CA HIS A 95 -8.04 10.82 7.25
C HIS A 95 -8.59 12.09 6.57
N ARG A 96 -9.35 11.93 5.48
CA ARG A 96 -9.96 13.03 4.72
C ARG A 96 -10.83 13.97 5.58
N ASP A 97 -11.53 13.43 6.57
CA ASP A 97 -12.41 14.22 7.46
C ASP A 97 -11.66 14.99 8.56
N GLY A 98 -10.33 14.88 8.61
CA GLY A 98 -9.48 15.51 9.63
C GLY A 98 -9.22 14.65 10.86
N SER A 99 -9.83 13.47 10.97
CA SER A 99 -9.48 12.48 12.00
C SER A 99 -8.16 11.77 11.71
N THR A 100 -7.68 10.98 12.66
CA THR A 100 -6.45 10.18 12.52
C THR A 100 -6.79 8.71 12.53
N VAL A 101 -6.33 7.99 11.50
CA VAL A 101 -6.33 6.52 11.46
C VAL A 101 -5.05 6.03 12.12
N ARG A 102 -5.19 5.11 13.08
CA ARG A 102 -4.06 4.44 13.74
C ARG A 102 -3.87 3.09 13.08
N ALA A 103 -2.79 2.91 12.34
CA ALA A 103 -2.57 1.69 11.56
C ALA A 103 -1.23 1.03 11.86
N LEU A 104 -1.21 -0.29 12.02
CA LEU A 104 0.04 -1.05 12.07
C LEU A 104 0.59 -1.19 10.65
N MET A 105 1.81 -0.69 10.43
CA MET A 105 2.48 -0.78 9.13
C MET A 105 3.42 -1.99 9.09
N SER A 106 3.38 -2.77 8.02
CA SER A 106 4.34 -3.87 7.83
C SER A 106 5.74 -3.36 7.49
N LYS A 107 6.73 -4.26 7.56
CA LYS A 107 7.97 -4.09 6.79
C LYS A 107 7.70 -3.94 5.30
N SER A 108 8.62 -3.28 4.60
CA SER A 108 8.57 -3.21 3.14
C SER A 108 8.69 -4.62 2.56
N ALA A 109 7.93 -4.94 1.53
CA ALA A 109 8.10 -6.16 0.75
C ALA A 109 9.27 -6.06 -0.25
N LEU A 110 9.76 -4.84 -0.48
CA LEU A 110 10.91 -4.50 -1.33
C LEU A 110 11.99 -3.90 -0.43
N GLU A 111 12.96 -4.71 -0.02
CA GLU A 111 14.05 -4.33 0.91
C GLU A 111 15.44 -4.53 0.30
N ARG A 112 15.57 -4.76 -1.01
CA ARG A 112 16.90 -4.85 -1.62
C ARG A 112 17.55 -3.48 -1.64
N ALA A 113 18.87 -3.46 -1.51
CA ALA A 113 19.65 -2.22 -1.46
C ALA A 113 19.50 -1.34 -2.73
N ASP A 114 19.05 -1.92 -3.84
CA ASP A 114 18.80 -1.25 -5.12
C ASP A 114 17.31 -0.94 -5.38
N ASP A 115 16.40 -1.35 -4.48
CA ASP A 115 14.97 -1.08 -4.64
C ASP A 115 14.71 0.42 -4.41
N ARG A 116 14.22 1.09 -5.46
CA ARG A 116 13.81 2.51 -5.41
C ARG A 116 12.36 2.71 -4.97
N VAL A 117 11.73 1.64 -4.55
CA VAL A 117 10.32 1.60 -4.18
C VAL A 117 10.22 0.81 -2.89
N ALA A 118 9.48 1.35 -1.93
CA ALA A 118 9.08 0.58 -0.77
C ALA A 118 7.57 0.32 -0.84
N LEU A 119 7.17 -0.89 -0.46
CA LEU A 119 5.81 -1.40 -0.59
C LEU A 119 5.38 -1.97 0.76
N ALA A 120 4.41 -1.35 1.41
CA ALA A 120 3.96 -1.74 2.74
C ALA A 120 2.45 -2.02 2.77
N THR A 121 2.04 -2.86 3.72
CA THR A 121 0.64 -3.10 4.04
C THR A 121 0.26 -2.48 5.37
N PHE A 122 -1.02 -2.17 5.56
CA PHE A 122 -1.52 -1.55 6.77
C PHE A 122 -2.67 -2.36 7.36
N GLN A 123 -2.72 -2.44 8.68
CA GLN A 123 -3.87 -2.91 9.42
C GLN A 123 -4.42 -1.75 10.24
N ASP A 124 -5.67 -1.36 9.98
CA ASP A 124 -6.34 -0.36 10.79
C ASP A 124 -6.61 -0.92 12.19
N LEU A 125 -6.10 -0.21 13.21
CA LEU A 125 -6.25 -0.52 14.63
C LEU A 125 -7.05 0.58 15.36
N THR A 126 -7.65 1.51 14.63
CA THR A 126 -8.32 2.68 15.21
C THR A 126 -9.34 2.22 16.25
N GLU A 127 -10.32 1.40 15.87
CA GLU A 127 -11.35 0.89 16.81
C GLU A 127 -10.76 0.10 18.00
N GLN A 128 -9.70 -0.68 17.78
CA GLN A 128 -9.09 -1.51 18.82
C GLN A 128 -8.40 -0.65 19.88
N LEU A 129 -7.66 0.37 19.47
CA LEU A 129 -6.96 1.27 20.39
C LEU A 129 -7.95 2.17 21.15
N TRP A 130 -9.05 2.60 20.52
CA TRP A 130 -10.12 3.32 21.23
C TRP A 130 -10.78 2.50 22.34
N LEU A 131 -10.81 1.17 22.23
CA LEU A 131 -11.40 0.27 23.23
C LEU A 131 -10.42 -0.06 24.36
N ASP A 132 -9.13 -0.20 24.07
CA ASP A 132 -8.09 -0.50 25.07
C ASP A 132 -7.74 0.70 25.97
N GLU A 133 -8.03 1.93 25.52
CA GLU A 133 -7.84 3.16 26.31
C GLU A 133 -9.01 3.47 27.29
N ARG A 134 -10.01 2.58 27.39
CA ARG A 134 -11.20 2.76 28.26
C ARG A 134 -11.17 1.96 29.56
#